data_AF-A0A3B8HZX6-F1
#
_entry.id   AF-A0A3B8HZX6-F1
#
_cell.length_a   1.000
_cell.length_b   1.000
_cell.length_c   1.000
_cell.angle_alpha   90.00
_cell.angle_beta   90.00
_cell.angle_gamma   90.00
#
_symmetry.space_group_name_H-M   'P 1'
#
loop_
_entity.id
_entity.type
_entity.pdbx_description
1 polymer ?
#
loop_
_entity_poly.entity_id
_entity_poly.type
_entity_poly.pdbx_seq_one_letter_code
_entity_poly.pdbx_strand_id
1 'polypeptide(L)'
;MPKPPSPPRWPLRLLSVLIAERFQDELIGDLHEWYYFMANQYTPHALRRRFVWEVLRSARWFRLKKVSDLLLTLIDHPMIRNDIKMAVRSTLKRRFYTGMNLLGLTTGLTVCLFIYAFVQHERSYDQFHT
;
A
#
# COMPACT_ATOMS: atom_id res chain seq x y z
N MET A 1 2.59 42.66 -5.82
CA MET A 1 2.01 41.65 -4.92
C MET A 1 3.04 40.54 -4.73
N PRO A 2 3.44 40.19 -3.50
CA PRO A 2 4.41 39.11 -3.29
C PRO A 2 3.80 37.80 -3.79
N LYS A 3 4.58 37.03 -4.57
CA LYS A 3 4.11 35.74 -5.10
C LYS A 3 3.85 34.78 -3.92
N PRO A 4 2.69 34.12 -3.86
CA PRO A 4 2.43 33.14 -2.83
C PRO A 4 3.48 32.02 -2.88
N PRO A 5 3.88 31.46 -1.73
CA PRO A 5 4.90 30.41 -1.67
C PRO A 5 4.41 29.19 -2.45
N SER A 6 5.20 28.65 -3.39
CA SER A 6 4.75 27.52 -4.22
C SER A 6 4.30 26.30 -3.38
N PRO A 7 3.20 25.63 -3.74
CA PRO A 7 2.73 24.45 -3.01
C PRO A 7 3.78 23.32 -3.04
N PRO A 8 3.85 22.48 -1.99
CA PRO A 8 4.74 21.33 -1.98
C PRO A 8 4.32 20.34 -3.08
N ARG A 9 5.29 19.87 -3.87
CA ARG A 9 5.03 19.02 -5.04
C ARG A 9 4.91 17.53 -4.73
N TRP A 10 5.48 17.07 -3.62
CA TRP A 10 5.46 15.66 -3.24
C TRP A 10 4.05 15.11 -2.94
N PRO A 11 3.11 15.84 -2.29
CA PRO A 11 1.77 15.32 -2.04
C PRO A 11 0.99 15.15 -3.34
N LEU A 12 1.20 16.07 -4.28
CA LEU A 12 0.58 16.05 -5.61
C LEU A 12 1.10 14.87 -6.46
N ARG A 13 2.41 14.58 -6.42
CA ARG A 13 2.99 13.41 -7.10
C ARG A 13 2.48 12.09 -6.52
N LEU A 14 2.32 12.02 -5.21
CA LEU A 14 1.75 10.84 -4.56
C LEU A 14 0.29 10.65 -4.98
N LEU A 15 -0.47 11.75 -5.04
CA LEU A 15 -1.85 11.76 -5.49
C LEU A 15 -2.01 11.35 -6.97
N SER A 16 -1.13 11.80 -7.86
CA SER A 16 -1.15 11.44 -9.28
C SER A 16 -0.83 9.97 -9.55
N VAL A 17 -0.17 9.27 -8.61
CA VAL A 17 0.06 7.82 -8.74
C VAL A 17 -1.15 7.03 -8.22
N LEU A 18 -1.78 7.50 -7.14
CA LEU A 18 -2.82 6.76 -6.42
C LEU A 18 -4.23 6.93 -7.00
N ILE A 19 -4.53 8.09 -7.59
CA ILE A 19 -5.87 8.44 -8.07
C ILE A 19 -6.04 8.09 -9.56
N ALA A 20 -7.24 7.68 -9.95
CA ALA A 20 -7.58 7.44 -11.35
C ALA A 20 -7.40 8.72 -12.21
N GLU A 21 -6.80 8.59 -13.38
CA GLU A 21 -6.39 9.69 -14.28
C GLU A 21 -7.52 10.68 -14.57
N ARG A 22 -8.76 10.18 -14.70
CA ARG A 22 -9.98 10.97 -14.93
C ARG A 22 -10.26 12.07 -13.87
N PHE A 23 -9.81 11.89 -12.63
CA PHE A 23 -10.06 12.85 -11.54
C PHE A 23 -8.83 13.69 -11.16
N GLN A 24 -7.70 13.48 -11.84
CA GLN A 24 -6.44 14.12 -11.44
C GLN A 24 -6.44 15.62 -11.73
N ASP A 25 -6.88 16.02 -12.92
CA ASP A 25 -6.80 17.42 -13.35
C ASP A 25 -7.70 18.32 -12.51
N GLU A 26 -8.95 17.91 -12.27
CA GLU A 26 -9.92 18.65 -11.46
C GLU A 26 -9.47 18.75 -9.99
N LEU A 27 -8.96 17.66 -9.42
CA LEU A 27 -8.53 17.62 -8.02
C LEU A 27 -7.23 18.38 -7.78
N ILE A 28 -6.26 18.30 -8.70
CA ILE A 28 -5.00 19.05 -8.62
C ILE A 28 -5.29 20.56 -8.75
N GLY A 29 -6.21 20.93 -9.65
CA GLY A 29 -6.69 22.29 -9.82
C GLY A 29 -7.30 22.86 -8.54
N ASP A 30 -8.29 22.17 -7.97
CA ASP A 30 -8.97 22.56 -6.72
C ASP A 30 -8.00 22.72 -5.54
N LEU A 31 -7.04 21.79 -5.40
CA LEU A 31 -6.00 21.87 -4.37
C LEU A 31 -5.06 23.08 -4.56
N HIS A 32 -4.70 23.40 -5.81
CA HIS A 32 -3.86 24.56 -6.11
C HIS A 32 -4.59 25.86 -5.79
N GLU A 33 -5.84 26.00 -6.21
CA GLU A 33 -6.69 27.17 -5.91
C GLU A 33 -6.86 27.34 -4.41
N TRP A 34 -7.18 26.27 -3.69
CA TRP A 34 -7.30 26.27 -2.24
C TRP A 34 -6.01 26.72 -1.55
N TYR A 35 -4.85 26.24 -2.01
CA TYR A 35 -3.56 26.61 -1.43
C TYR A 35 -3.27 28.11 -1.61
N TYR A 36 -3.56 28.67 -2.80
CA TYR A 36 -3.38 30.09 -3.06
C TYR A 36 -4.35 30.95 -2.25
N PHE A 37 -5.59 30.50 -2.07
CA PHE A 37 -6.58 31.18 -1.25
C PHE A 37 -6.18 31.20 0.24
N MET A 38 -5.62 30.10 0.73
CA MET A 38 -5.19 29.97 2.12
C MET A 38 -3.81 30.59 2.40
N ALA A 39 -3.06 30.97 1.36
CA ALA A 39 -1.73 31.58 1.50
C ALA A 39 -1.75 32.92 2.24
N ASN A 40 -2.87 33.65 2.20
CA ASN A 40 -3.01 34.94 2.88
C ASN A 40 -3.47 34.82 4.34
N GLN A 41 -3.94 33.65 4.77
CA GLN A 41 -4.56 33.44 6.09
C GLN A 41 -3.64 32.68 7.08
N TYR A 42 -2.63 31.96 6.59
CA TYR A 42 -1.80 31.08 7.40
C TYR A 42 -0.30 31.36 7.26
N THR A 43 0.45 31.03 8.31
CA THR A 43 1.92 31.00 8.25
C THR A 43 2.40 29.91 7.27
N PRO A 44 3.57 30.08 6.62
CA PRO A 44 4.02 29.18 5.55
C PRO A 44 4.18 27.72 5.99
N HIS A 45 4.55 27.48 7.25
CA HIS A 45 4.70 26.12 7.79
C HIS A 45 3.35 25.47 8.12
N ALA A 46 2.40 26.23 8.68
CA ALA A 46 1.06 25.73 8.98
C ALA A 46 0.29 25.40 7.69
N LEU A 47 0.42 26.25 6.67
CA LEU A 47 -0.17 26.05 5.35
C LEU A 47 0.28 24.72 4.71
N ARG A 48 1.58 24.41 4.76
CA ARG A 48 2.14 23.17 4.20
C ARG A 48 1.57 21.92 4.87
N ARG A 49 1.52 21.90 6.21
CA ARG A 49 0.98 20.75 6.97
C ARG A 49 -0.51 20.55 6.66
N ARG A 50 -1.27 21.66 6.63
CA ARG A 50 -2.70 21.61 6.36
C ARG A 50 -3.01 21.21 4.92
N PHE A 51 -2.19 21.66 3.97
CA PHE A 51 -2.28 21.22 2.58
C PHE A 51 -2.07 19.71 2.44
N VAL A 52 -1.07 19.13 3.13
CA VAL A 52 -0.86 17.67 3.14
C VAL A 52 -2.07 16.95 3.72
N TRP A 53 -2.64 17.47 4.80
CA TRP A 53 -3.86 16.90 5.38
C TRP A 53 -5.05 16.98 4.42
N GLU A 54 -5.19 18.10 3.70
CA GLU A 54 -6.26 18.30 2.72
C GLU A 54 -6.11 17.36 1.51
N VAL A 55 -4.87 17.15 1.02
CA VAL A 55 -4.53 16.17 -0.01
C VAL A 55 -4.92 14.76 0.43
N LEU A 56 -4.58 14.37 1.66
CA LEU A 56 -4.90 13.06 2.19
C LEU A 56 -6.41 12.89 2.41
N ARG A 57 -7.08 13.92 2.90
CA ARG A 57 -8.54 13.93 3.11
C ARG A 57 -9.31 13.87 1.79
N SER A 58 -8.81 14.54 0.76
CA SER A 58 -9.41 14.55 -0.56
C SER A 58 -9.11 13.26 -1.34
N ALA A 59 -8.16 12.44 -0.90
CA ALA A 59 -8.01 11.06 -1.36
C ALA A 59 -9.13 10.16 -0.79
N ARG A 60 -10.37 10.38 -1.26
CA ARG A 60 -11.52 9.55 -0.93
C ARG A 60 -11.29 8.15 -1.48
N TRP A 61 -11.49 7.12 -0.66
CA TRP A 61 -11.27 5.71 -1.03
C TRP A 61 -11.91 5.29 -2.37
N PHE A 62 -13.04 5.90 -2.73
CA PHE A 62 -13.75 5.65 -3.99
C PHE A 62 -13.03 6.12 -5.27
N ARG A 63 -12.09 7.08 -5.18
CA ARG A 63 -11.35 7.65 -6.32
C ARG A 63 -10.01 6.97 -6.59
N LEU A 64 -9.59 6.05 -5.72
CA LEU A 64 -8.33 5.33 -5.85
C LEU A 64 -8.42 4.30 -6.98
N LYS A 65 -7.31 4.09 -7.69
CA LYS A 65 -7.21 2.99 -8.67
C LYS A 65 -7.56 1.68 -7.96
N LYS A 66 -8.38 0.83 -8.60
CA LYS A 66 -8.72 -0.47 -8.03
C LYS A 66 -7.44 -1.27 -7.84
N VAL A 67 -7.37 -1.99 -6.71
CA VAL A 67 -6.26 -2.90 -6.42
C VAL A 67 -6.12 -3.96 -7.52
N SER A 68 -7.22 -4.37 -8.15
CA SER A 68 -7.19 -5.26 -9.32
C SER A 68 -6.37 -4.70 -10.47
N ASP A 69 -6.54 -3.41 -10.78
CA ASP A 69 -5.91 -2.78 -11.94
C ASP A 69 -4.42 -2.53 -11.65
N LEU A 70 -4.10 -2.23 -10.39
CA LEU A 70 -2.71 -2.15 -9.92
C LEU A 70 -2.03 -3.53 -9.93
N LEU A 71 -2.70 -4.59 -9.49
CA LEU A 71 -2.17 -5.95 -9.54
C LEU A 71 -2.00 -6.43 -10.98
N LEU A 72 -2.97 -6.15 -11.85
CA LEU A 72 -2.89 -6.51 -13.27
C LEU A 72 -1.71 -5.80 -13.95
N THR A 73 -1.53 -4.50 -13.74
CA THR A 73 -0.38 -3.75 -14.31
C THR A 73 0.97 -4.23 -13.78
N LEU A 74 1.05 -4.67 -12.52
CA LEU A 74 2.27 -5.26 -11.97
C LEU A 74 2.54 -6.65 -12.58
N ILE A 75 1.53 -7.50 -12.69
CA ILE A 75 1.67 -8.87 -13.21
C ILE A 75 1.91 -8.88 -14.74
N ASP A 76 1.38 -7.90 -15.47
CA ASP A 76 1.55 -7.75 -16.92
C ASP A 76 2.97 -7.31 -17.31
N HIS A 77 3.79 -6.87 -16.35
CA HIS A 77 5.18 -6.54 -16.63
C HIS A 77 5.96 -7.80 -17.08
N PRO A 78 6.54 -7.81 -18.30
CA PRO A 78 7.12 -9.01 -18.92
C PRO A 78 8.26 -9.63 -18.11
N MET A 79 8.94 -8.81 -17.30
CA MET A 79 9.99 -9.24 -16.38
C MET A 79 9.45 -10.17 -15.28
N ILE A 80 8.32 -9.83 -14.64
CA ILE A 80 7.73 -10.65 -13.58
C ILE A 80 7.29 -12.01 -14.13
N ARG A 81 6.70 -12.01 -15.33
CA ARG A 81 6.32 -13.26 -16.02
C ARG A 81 7.55 -14.15 -16.30
N ASN A 82 8.66 -13.55 -16.72
CA ASN A 82 9.88 -14.30 -16.99
C ASN A 82 10.55 -14.80 -15.70
N ASP A 83 10.60 -13.98 -14.66
CA ASP A 83 11.19 -14.35 -13.37
C ASP A 83 10.40 -15.47 -12.70
N ILE A 84 9.06 -15.42 -12.72
CA ILE A 84 8.22 -16.52 -12.24
C ILE A 84 8.48 -17.78 -13.08
N LYS A 85 8.56 -17.68 -14.40
CA LYS A 85 8.85 -18.82 -15.28
C LYS A 85 10.23 -19.43 -15.01
N MET A 86 11.24 -18.60 -14.79
CA MET A 86 12.60 -19.04 -14.46
C MET A 86 12.65 -19.67 -13.07
N ALA A 87 12.00 -19.07 -12.07
CA ALA A 87 11.87 -19.60 -10.72
C ALA A 87 11.23 -20.99 -10.77
N VAL A 88 10.06 -21.14 -11.39
CA VAL A 88 9.36 -22.43 -11.52
C VAL A 88 10.24 -23.49 -12.20
N ARG A 89 10.91 -23.14 -13.30
CA ARG A 89 11.81 -24.07 -13.99
C ARG A 89 13.01 -24.49 -13.13
N SER A 90 13.58 -23.55 -12.37
CA SER A 90 14.72 -23.82 -11.49
C SER A 90 14.32 -24.70 -10.29
N THR A 91 13.16 -24.44 -9.71
CA THR A 91 12.57 -25.21 -8.60
C THR A 91 12.23 -26.63 -9.03
N LEU A 92 11.68 -26.80 -10.24
CA LEU A 92 11.41 -28.11 -10.86
C LEU A 92 12.67 -28.87 -11.28
N LYS A 93 13.82 -28.20 -11.46
CA LYS A 93 15.11 -28.86 -11.76
C LYS A 93 15.76 -29.39 -10.48
N ARG A 94 15.61 -28.69 -9.35
CA ARG A 94 16.15 -29.07 -8.04
C ARG A 94 15.07 -29.61 -7.09
N ARG A 95 14.23 -30.55 -7.57
CA ARG A 95 13.04 -31.03 -6.83
C ARG A 95 13.34 -31.61 -5.46
N PHE A 96 14.45 -32.33 -5.31
CA PHE A 96 14.80 -32.97 -4.04
C PHE A 96 15.15 -31.93 -2.96
N TYR A 97 16.02 -30.98 -3.28
CA TYR A 97 16.42 -29.91 -2.36
C TYR A 97 15.23 -29.01 -2.01
N THR A 98 14.45 -28.59 -3.01
CA THR A 98 13.22 -27.82 -2.78
C THR A 98 12.22 -28.62 -1.94
N GLY A 99 12.04 -29.91 -2.21
CA GLY A 99 11.13 -30.78 -1.48
C GLY A 99 11.48 -30.87 -0.01
N MET A 100 12.75 -31.10 0.31
CA MET A 100 13.23 -31.16 1.70
C MET A 100 13.07 -29.80 2.42
N ASN A 101 13.40 -28.70 1.76
CA ASN A 101 13.21 -27.36 2.32
C ASN A 101 11.72 -27.03 2.55
N LEU A 102 10.87 -27.42 1.60
CA LEU A 102 9.43 -27.23 1.71
C LEU A 102 8.86 -28.06 2.86
N LEU A 103 9.25 -29.33 2.99
CA LEU A 103 8.84 -30.20 4.09
C LEU A 103 9.25 -29.66 5.46
N GLY A 104 10.48 -29.15 5.59
CA GLY A 104 10.93 -28.51 6.83
C GLY A 104 10.12 -27.27 7.19
N LEU A 105 9.81 -26.43 6.19
CA LEU A 105 8.96 -25.25 6.37
C LEU A 105 7.53 -25.63 6.73
N THR A 106 6.88 -26.58 6.03
CA THR A 106 5.52 -26.99 6.37
C THR A 106 5.45 -27.66 7.72
N THR A 107 6.36 -28.58 8.05
CA THR A 107 6.35 -29.24 9.36
C THR A 107 6.60 -28.25 10.49
N GLY A 108 7.55 -27.32 10.36
CA GLY A 108 7.76 -26.25 11.34
C GLY A 108 6.53 -25.35 11.51
N LEU A 109 5.90 -24.95 10.39
CA LEU A 109 4.66 -24.17 10.41
C LEU A 109 3.52 -24.94 11.07
N THR A 110 3.34 -26.22 10.72
CA THR A 110 2.31 -27.08 11.28
C THR A 110 2.48 -27.21 12.79
N VAL A 111 3.70 -27.49 13.28
CA VAL A 111 3.96 -27.60 14.73
C VAL A 111 3.71 -26.27 15.44
N CYS A 112 4.16 -25.15 14.88
CA CYS A 112 3.90 -23.82 15.42
C CYS A 112 2.40 -23.52 15.53
N LEU A 113 1.64 -23.80 14.48
CA LEU A 113 0.19 -23.65 14.47
C LEU A 113 -0.51 -24.60 15.45
N PHE A 114 0.00 -25.82 15.61
CA PHE A 114 -0.55 -26.81 16.56
C PHE A 114 -0.37 -26.34 18.00
N ILE A 115 0.82 -25.83 18.35
CA ILE A 115 1.10 -25.24 19.66
C ILE A 115 0.21 -24.01 19.89
N TYR A 116 0.09 -23.13 18.90
CA TYR A 116 -0.80 -21.97 18.98
C TYR A 116 -2.26 -22.39 19.24
N ALA A 117 -2.76 -23.37 18.50
CA ALA A 117 -4.11 -23.90 18.68
C ALA A 117 -4.30 -24.54 20.06
N PHE A 118 -3.31 -25.27 20.56
CA PHE A 118 -3.32 -25.85 21.90
C PHE A 118 -3.37 -24.77 22.99
N VAL A 119 -2.53 -23.74 22.90
CA VAL A 119 -2.52 -22.62 23.84
C VAL A 119 -3.84 -21.86 23.79
N GLN A 120 -4.41 -21.66 22.60
CA GLN A 120 -5.71 -21.02 22.45
C GLN A 120 -6.83 -21.86 23.10
N HIS A 121 -6.73 -23.18 23.02
CA HIS A 121 -7.67 -24.09 23.65
C HIS A 121 -7.59 -24.04 25.19
N GLU A 122 -6.38 -24.09 25.75
CA GLU A 122 -6.14 -23.94 27.19
C GLU A 122 -6.66 -22.59 27.72
N ARG A 123 -6.36 -21.48 27.03
CA ARG A 123 -6.87 -20.16 27.41
C ARG A 123 -8.39 -20.05 27.34
N SER A 124 -9.02 -20.76 26.40
CA SER A 124 -10.48 -20.82 26.33
C SER A 124 -11.06 -21.56 27.54
N TYR A 125 -10.43 -22.64 28.01
CA TYR A 125 -10.87 -23.37 29.20
C TYR A 125 -10.71 -22.55 30.49
N ASP A 126 -9.63 -21.78 30.60
CA ASP A 126 -9.37 -20.88 31.74
C ASP A 126 -10.39 -19.73 31.82
N GLN A 127 -10.97 -19.31 30.68
CA GLN A 127 -12.04 -18.30 30.62
C GLN A 127 -13.43 -18.83 31.03
N PHE A 128 -13.66 -20.14 31.04
CA PHE A 128 -14.94 -20.74 31.46
C PHE A 128 -14.99 -21.12 32.95
N HIS A 129 -13.88 -21.00 33.69
CA HIS A 129 -13.79 -21.32 35.12
C HIS A 129 -13.78 -20.07 36.04
N THR A 130 -14.53 -19.03 35.69
CA THR A 130 -14.98 -17.97 36.63
C THR A 130 -16.50 -17.92 36.60
#